data_AF-A0A1W6BXD7-F1
#
_entry.id   AF-A0A1W6BXD7-F1
#
_cell.length_a   1.000
_cell.length_b   1.000
_cell.length_c   1.000
_cell.angle_alpha   90.00
_cell.angle_beta   90.00
_cell.angle_gamma   90.00
#
_symmetry.space_group_name_H-M   'P 1'
#
loop_
_entity.id
_entity.type
_entity.pdbx_description
1 polymer ?
#
loop_
_entity_poly.entity_id
_entity_poly.type
_entity_poly.pdbx_seq_one_letter_code
_entity_poly.pdbx_strand_id
1 'polypeptide(L)'
;MILLKILKRKINGFIKENLYHLGDTMKILKILYICWIILCVVGWFISPIVGHNPDRVYEFFVMLGWIVFPPMIANLWLFGITRIKKYLIRFFLLLLYYPVAFIIFLIIVRSSF
;
A
#
# COMPACT_ATOMS: atom_id res chain seq x y z
N MET A 1 -7.11 12.91 -48.27
CA MET A 1 -8.14 13.29 -47.26
C MET A 1 -8.79 12.09 -46.57
N ILE A 2 -9.15 11.01 -47.28
CA ILE A 2 -9.78 9.80 -46.72
C ILE A 2 -8.85 9.03 -45.76
N LEU A 3 -7.58 8.85 -46.14
CA LEU A 3 -6.57 8.15 -45.32
C LEU A 3 -6.39 8.79 -43.94
N LEU A 4 -6.40 10.13 -43.88
CA LEU A 4 -6.26 10.90 -42.64
C LEU A 4 -7.45 10.69 -41.69
N LYS A 5 -8.67 10.56 -42.23
CA LYS A 5 -9.88 10.24 -41.45
C LYS A 5 -9.80 8.84 -40.85
N ILE A 6 -9.32 7.85 -41.60
CA ILE A 6 -9.17 6.47 -41.12
C ILE A 6 -8.13 6.41 -39.98
N LEU A 7 -6.99 7.08 -40.17
CA LEU A 7 -5.93 7.12 -39.16
C LEU A 7 -6.42 7.77 -37.86
N LYS A 8 -7.12 8.91 -37.96
CA LYS A 8 -7.68 9.62 -36.80
C LYS A 8 -8.70 8.77 -36.04
N ARG A 9 -9.52 7.98 -36.76
CA ARG A 9 -10.51 7.08 -36.14
C ARG A 9 -9.83 5.95 -35.35
N LYS A 10 -8.76 5.37 -35.91
CA LYS A 10 -8.00 4.28 -35.27
C LYS A 10 -7.29 4.74 -34.00
N ILE A 11 -6.67 5.92 -34.06
CA ILE A 11 -6.00 6.55 -32.89
C ILE A 11 -7.03 6.86 -31.80
N ASN A 12 -8.18 7.45 -32.13
CA ASN A 12 -9.22 7.73 -31.14
C ASN A 12 -9.79 6.45 -30.50
N GLY A 13 -9.94 5.37 -31.26
CA GLY A 13 -10.35 4.07 -30.71
C GLY A 13 -9.35 3.55 -29.69
N PHE A 14 -8.06 3.56 -30.04
CA PHE A 14 -6.98 3.10 -29.18
C PHE A 14 -6.83 3.93 -27.89
N ILE A 15 -6.97 5.26 -27.98
CA ILE A 15 -6.93 6.14 -26.81
C ILE A 15 -8.12 5.87 -25.89
N LYS A 16 -9.31 5.69 -26.46
CA LYS A 16 -10.53 5.44 -25.68
C LYS A 16 -10.43 4.12 -24.92
N GLU A 17 -10.01 3.04 -25.58
CA GLU A 17 -9.85 1.71 -24.97
C GLU A 17 -8.83 1.72 -23.80
N ASN A 18 -7.68 2.37 -23.98
CA ASN A 18 -6.71 2.55 -22.90
C ASN A 18 -7.26 3.39 -21.74
N LEU A 19 -8.04 4.45 -22.02
CA LEU A 19 -8.66 5.26 -20.96
C LEU A 19 -9.68 4.47 -20.13
N TYR A 20 -10.48 3.61 -20.76
CA TYR A 20 -11.44 2.74 -20.06
C TYR A 20 -10.71 1.76 -19.13
N HIS A 21 -9.67 1.08 -19.63
CA HIS A 21 -8.86 0.18 -18.80
C HIS A 21 -8.18 0.91 -17.64
N LEU A 22 -7.68 2.13 -17.86
CA LEU A 22 -7.10 2.95 -16.78
C LEU A 22 -8.15 3.28 -15.71
N GLY A 23 -9.37 3.63 -16.13
CA GLY A 23 -10.49 3.94 -15.23
C GLY A 23 -10.89 2.77 -14.34
N ASP A 24 -10.93 1.55 -14.87
CA ASP A 24 -11.27 0.36 -14.09
C ASP A 24 -10.13 -0.08 -13.17
N THR A 25 -8.88 0.08 -13.60
CA THR A 25 -7.70 -0.15 -12.75
C THR A 25 -7.71 0.77 -11.51
N MET A 26 -8.10 2.03 -11.70
CA MET A 26 -8.22 3.00 -10.60
C MET A 26 -9.36 2.68 -9.63
N LYS A 27 -10.46 2.07 -10.09
CA LYS A 27 -11.53 1.59 -9.20
C LYS A 27 -11.07 0.41 -8.36
N ILE A 28 -10.36 -0.55 -8.96
CA ILE A 28 -9.83 -1.73 -8.27
C ILE A 28 -8.83 -1.30 -7.18
N LEU A 29 -7.95 -0.34 -7.48
CA LEU A 29 -7.04 0.21 -6.46
C LEU A 29 -7.78 0.84 -5.27
N LYS A 30 -8.87 1.57 -5.53
CA LYS A 30 -9.69 2.15 -4.45
C LYS A 30 -10.32 1.08 -3.58
N ILE A 31 -10.84 0.01 -4.18
CA ILE A 31 -11.44 -1.12 -3.46
C ILE A 31 -10.38 -1.83 -2.61
N LEU A 32 -9.21 -2.14 -3.19
CA LEU A 32 -8.10 -2.75 -2.45
C LEU A 32 -7.63 -1.88 -1.28
N TYR A 33 -7.59 -0.56 -1.45
CA TYR A 33 -7.22 0.37 -0.39
C TYR A 33 -8.25 0.37 0.75
N ILE A 34 -9.54 0.36 0.44
CA ILE A 34 -10.61 0.28 1.46
C ILE A 34 -10.55 -1.06 2.19
N CYS A 35 -10.40 -2.18 1.47
CA CYS A 35 -10.23 -3.49 2.08
C CYS A 35 -9.00 -3.53 3.00
N TRP A 36 -7.90 -2.88 2.60
CA TRP A 36 -6.69 -2.77 3.42
C TRP A 36 -6.94 -1.99 4.72
N ILE A 37 -7.64 -0.84 4.66
CA ILE A 37 -8.01 -0.09 5.87
C ILE A 37 -8.83 -0.96 6.82
N ILE A 38 -9.79 -1.72 6.31
CA ILE A 38 -10.63 -2.61 7.12
C ILE A 38 -9.76 -3.67 7.81
N LEU A 39 -8.82 -4.29 7.09
CA LEU A 39 -7.90 -5.27 7.67
C LEU A 39 -7.00 -4.66 8.75
N CYS A 40 -6.52 -3.43 8.57
CA CYS A 40 -5.74 -2.71 9.59
C CYS A 40 -6.56 -2.46 10.87
N VAL A 41 -7.82 -2.04 10.74
CA VAL A 41 -8.70 -1.81 11.89
C VAL A 41 -8.97 -3.13 12.62
N VAL A 42 -9.26 -4.20 11.90
CA VAL A 42 -9.49 -5.53 12.48
C VAL A 42 -8.23 -6.05 13.18
N GLY A 43 -7.06 -5.94 12.55
CA GLY A 43 -5.79 -6.34 13.16
C GLY A 43 -5.49 -5.57 14.45
N TRP A 44 -5.84 -4.29 14.49
CA TRP A 44 -5.69 -3.47 15.70
C TRP A 44 -6.62 -3.92 16.83
N PHE A 45 -7.87 -4.28 16.53
CA PHE A 45 -8.80 -4.81 17.54
C PHE A 45 -8.39 -6.17 18.10
N ILE A 46 -7.72 -7.00 17.29
CA ILE A 46 -7.26 -8.33 17.72
C ILE A 46 -5.95 -8.22 18.51
N SER A 47 -5.15 -7.17 18.28
CA SER A 47 -3.85 -6.92 18.93
C SER A 47 -3.82 -7.09 20.46
N PRO A 48 -4.76 -6.54 21.24
CA PRO A 48 -4.76 -6.67 22.69
C PRO A 48 -5.04 -8.11 23.15
N ILE A 49 -5.80 -8.89 22.38
CA ILE A 49 -6.19 -10.27 22.72
C ILE A 49 -4.98 -11.20 22.61
N VAL A 50 -4.03 -10.90 21.71
CA VAL A 50 -2.82 -11.71 21.51
C VAL A 50 -1.70 -11.34 22.50
N GLY A 51 -1.75 -10.18 23.14
CA GLY A 51 -0.73 -9.66 24.06
C GLY A 51 -0.44 -10.48 25.33
N HIS A 52 -1.19 -11.57 25.58
CA HIS A 52 -0.90 -12.55 26.63
C HIS A 52 0.07 -13.68 26.20
N ASN A 53 0.54 -13.69 24.94
CA ASN A 53 1.46 -14.69 24.44
C ASN A 53 2.94 -14.40 24.82
N PRO A 54 3.76 -15.45 25.05
CA PRO A 54 5.20 -15.30 25.26
C PRO A 54 5.95 -14.83 24.00
N ASP A 55 5.39 -15.03 22.81
CA ASP A 55 5.95 -14.61 21.51
C ASP A 55 5.54 -13.19 21.06
N ARG A 56 5.37 -12.27 22.02
CA ARG A 56 4.93 -10.87 21.79
C ARG A 56 5.73 -10.13 20.71
N VAL A 57 7.02 -10.43 20.56
CA VAL A 57 7.89 -9.81 19.54
C VAL A 57 7.49 -10.25 18.13
N TYR A 58 7.22 -11.54 17.94
CA TYR A 58 6.82 -12.09 16.64
C TYR A 58 5.48 -11.50 16.19
N GLU A 59 4.50 -11.47 17.08
CA GLU A 59 3.17 -10.92 16.81
C GLU A 59 3.20 -9.42 16.50
N PHE A 60 4.05 -8.67 17.22
CA PHE A 60 4.31 -7.27 16.90
C PHE A 60 4.78 -7.09 15.46
N PHE A 61 5.79 -7.86 15.02
CA PHE A 61 6.27 -7.78 13.65
C PHE A 61 5.25 -8.24 12.60
N VAL A 62 4.42 -9.24 12.91
CA VAL A 62 3.33 -9.68 12.03
C VAL A 62 2.31 -8.56 11.86
N MET A 63 1.85 -7.94 12.95
CA MET A 63 0.88 -6.83 12.88
C MET A 63 1.47 -5.61 12.18
N LEU A 64 2.72 -5.29 12.48
CA LEU A 64 3.40 -4.15 11.86
C LEU A 64 3.60 -4.38 10.36
N GLY A 65 3.91 -5.60 9.94
CA GLY A 65 3.94 -6.00 8.54
C GLY A 65 2.57 -5.85 7.88
N TRP A 66 1.51 -6.35 8.50
CA TRP A 66 0.16 -6.21 7.96
C TRP A 66 -0.26 -4.75 7.72
N ILE A 67 0.16 -3.84 8.60
CA ILE A 67 -0.12 -2.40 8.45
C ILE A 67 0.82 -1.75 7.42
N VAL A 68 2.13 -1.99 7.47
CA VAL A 68 3.10 -1.18 6.72
C VAL A 68 3.37 -1.74 5.32
N PHE A 69 3.24 -3.05 5.13
CA PHE A 69 3.63 -3.74 3.89
C PHE A 69 2.73 -3.40 2.70
N PRO A 70 1.39 -3.35 2.82
CA PRO A 70 0.52 -2.99 1.70
C PRO A 70 0.74 -1.55 1.16
N PRO A 71 0.87 -0.49 1.99
CA PRO A 71 1.19 0.83 1.48
C PRO A 71 2.63 0.91 0.93
N MET A 72 3.57 0.10 1.41
CA MET A 72 4.90 0.00 0.79
C MET A 72 4.81 -0.53 -0.65
N ILE A 73 4.11 -1.65 -0.86
CA ILE A 73 3.90 -2.23 -2.21
C ILE A 73 3.19 -1.23 -3.12
N ALA A 74 2.14 -0.56 -2.63
CA ALA A 74 1.39 0.42 -3.41
C ALA A 74 2.27 1.61 -3.85
N ASN A 75 3.12 2.15 -2.96
CA ASN A 75 4.03 3.23 -3.32
C ASN A 75 5.11 2.79 -4.31
N LEU A 76 5.65 1.57 -4.16
CA LEU A 76 6.59 0.98 -5.13
C LEU A 76 5.96 0.81 -6.52
N TRP A 77 4.74 0.29 -6.57
CA TRP A 77 3.98 0.11 -7.81
C TRP A 77 3.69 1.45 -8.48
N LEU A 78 3.19 2.43 -7.73
CA LEU A 78 2.93 3.78 -8.23
C LEU A 78 4.21 4.46 -8.72
N PHE A 79 5.34 4.25 -8.04
CA PHE A 79 6.64 4.70 -8.52
C PHE A 79 7.05 4.03 -9.83
N GLY A 80 6.84 2.73 -9.98
CA GLY A 80 7.15 1.99 -11.20
C GLY A 80 6.41 2.53 -12.43
N ILE A 81 5.12 2.86 -12.27
CA ILE A 81 4.27 3.40 -13.35
C ILE A 81 4.57 4.88 -13.60
N THR A 82 4.57 5.71 -12.55
CA THR A 82 4.59 7.18 -12.71
C THR A 82 6.00 7.78 -12.73
N ARG A 83 7.00 7.05 -12.22
CA ARG A 83 8.39 7.51 -11.98
C ARG A 83 8.51 8.77 -11.11
N ILE A 84 7.44 9.13 -10.38
CA ILE A 84 7.43 10.31 -9.49
C ILE A 84 8.17 9.99 -8.19
N LYS A 85 9.25 10.72 -7.89
CA LYS A 85 10.11 10.52 -6.72
C LYS A 85 9.38 10.53 -5.37
N LYS A 86 8.26 11.23 -5.26
CA LYS A 86 7.43 11.30 -4.03
C LYS A 86 7.02 9.92 -3.53
N TYR A 87 6.68 8.98 -4.42
CA TYR A 87 6.27 7.64 -4.03
C TYR A 87 7.45 6.82 -3.49
N LEU A 88 8.64 6.98 -4.09
CA LEU A 88 9.87 6.36 -3.61
C LEU A 88 10.27 6.89 -2.22
N ILE A 89 10.15 8.20 -1.99
CA ILE A 89 10.42 8.80 -0.67
C ILE A 89 9.46 8.24 0.39
N ARG A 90 8.16 8.14 0.07
CA ARG A 90 7.15 7.54 0.97
C ARG A 90 7.45 6.08 1.29
N PHE A 91 7.91 5.30 0.30
CA PHE A 91 8.35 3.93 0.53
C PHE A 91 9.49 3.87 1.55
N PHE A 92 10.53 4.70 1.41
CA PHE A 92 11.63 4.73 2.37
C PHE A 92 11.20 5.20 3.76
N LEU A 93 10.26 6.14 3.86
CA LEU A 93 9.68 6.54 5.15
C LEU A 93 8.95 5.38 5.84
N LEU A 94 8.16 4.60 5.08
CA LEU A 94 7.48 3.41 5.60
C LEU A 94 8.49 2.31 5.99
N LEU A 95 9.58 2.15 5.24
CA LEU A 95 10.66 1.23 5.59
C LEU A 95 11.36 1.66 6.90
N LEU A 96 11.59 2.95 7.08
CA LEU A 96 12.19 3.51 8.30
C LEU A 96 11.25 3.42 9.51
N TYR A 97 9.94 3.33 9.28
CA TYR A 97 8.96 3.14 10.36
C TYR A 97 9.19 1.81 11.12
N TYR A 98 9.65 0.76 10.44
CA TYR A 98 9.94 -0.54 11.06
C TYR A 98 10.95 -0.48 12.22
N PRO A 99 12.19 0.01 12.02
CA PRO A 99 13.17 0.10 13.10
C PRO A 99 12.75 1.07 14.20
N VAL A 100 12.09 2.18 13.86
CA VAL A 100 11.62 3.16 14.85
C VAL A 100 10.55 2.56 15.76
N ALA A 101 9.55 1.91 15.17
CA ALA A 101 8.48 1.27 15.94
C ALA A 101 9.00 0.12 16.81
N PHE A 102 10.00 -0.64 16.33
CA PHE A 102 10.67 -1.66 17.12
C PHE A 102 11.40 -1.08 18.34
N ILE A 103 12.12 0.04 18.19
CA ILE A 103 12.78 0.72 19.31
C ILE A 103 11.74 1.16 20.36
N ILE A 104 10.62 1.75 19.92
CA ILE A 104 9.54 2.18 20.81
C ILE A 104 8.95 0.98 21.55
N PHE A 105 8.70 -0.13 20.85
CA PHE A 105 8.22 -1.37 21.46
C PHE A 105 9.18 -1.88 22.55
N LEU A 106 10.49 -1.90 22.28
CA LEU A 106 11.49 -2.30 23.27
C LEU A 106 11.51 -1.41 24.51
N ILE A 107 11.36 -0.10 24.34
CA ILE A 107 11.26 0.85 25.47
C ILE A 107 10.02 0.53 26.32
N ILE A 108 8.85 0.37 25.68
CA ILE A 108 7.59 0.08 26.38
C ILE A 108 7.67 -1.24 27.14
N VAL A 109 8.16 -2.29 26.49
CA VAL A 109 8.31 -3.61 27.13
C VAL A 109 9.27 -3.52 28.32
N ARG A 110 10.40 -2.81 28.16
CA ARG A 110 11.39 -2.64 29.25
C ARG A 110 10.86 -1.82 30.41
N SER A 111 10.03 -0.79 30.18
CA SER A 111 9.47 0.04 31.24
C SER A 111 8.22 -0.55 31.91
N SER A 112 7.74 -1.70 31.43
CA SER A 112 6.58 -2.42 32.00
C SER A 112 6.98 -3.55 32.96
N PHE A 113 8.27 -3.77 33.18
CA PHE A 113 8.86 -4.65 34.20
C PHE A 113 9.53 -3.83 35.29
#